data_AF-A0A539CVM9-F1
#
_entry.id   AF-A0A539CVM9-F1
#
_cell.length_a   1.000
_cell.length_b   1.000
_cell.length_c   1.000
_cell.angle_alpha   90.00
_cell.angle_beta   90.00
_cell.angle_gamma   90.00
#
_symmetry.space_group_name_H-M   'P 1'
#
loop_
_entity.id
_entity.type
_entity.pdbx_description
1 polymer ?
#
loop_
_entity_poly.entity_id
_entity_poly.type
_entity_poly.pdbx_seq_one_letter_code
_entity_poly.pdbx_strand_id
1 'polypeptide(L)'
;MVSFSAGQEAARRLLEGPQRYTCLAGVTRSGKTFLIVRAIVMRALQEKNFRHAILRFRANAARASIALGTLPQVVQLCFPGMPLKEHRQDGYFALQNGSRIWIGGLDDKDRVEKILGLE
;
A
#
# COMPACT_ATOMS: atom_id res chain seq x y z
N MET A 1 -1.78 20.33 -2.99
CA MET A 1 -1.74 19.30 -4.05
C MET A 1 -0.32 18.73 -4.08
N VAL A 2 -0.16 17.41 -4.09
CA VAL A 2 1.19 16.79 -4.10
C VAL A 2 1.82 16.99 -5.48
N SER A 3 3.07 17.46 -5.51
CA SER A 3 3.87 17.58 -6.73
C SER A 3 4.86 16.42 -6.83
N PHE A 4 5.13 15.96 -8.06
CA PHE A 4 6.02 14.84 -8.35
C PHE A 4 7.14 15.29 -9.28
N SER A 5 8.36 14.81 -9.03
CA SER A 5 9.48 15.01 -9.96
C SER A 5 9.28 14.23 -11.26
N ALA A 6 10.04 14.57 -12.31
CA ALA A 6 9.95 13.86 -13.59
C ALA A 6 10.16 12.33 -13.45
N GLY A 7 11.11 11.90 -12.62
CA GLY A 7 11.33 10.47 -12.34
C GLY A 7 10.18 9.81 -11.57
N GLN A 8 9.56 10.55 -10.65
CA GLN A 8 8.37 10.06 -9.94
C GLN A 8 7.16 9.96 -10.85
N GLU A 9 7.00 10.90 -11.79
CA GLU A 9 5.94 10.85 -12.78
C GLU A 9 6.11 9.68 -13.76
N ALA A 10 7.35 9.40 -14.20
CA ALA A 10 7.66 8.20 -14.97
C ALA A 10 7.33 6.91 -14.19
N ALA A 11 7.68 6.86 -12.90
CA ALA A 11 7.35 5.73 -12.04
C ALA A 11 5.83 5.56 -11.82
N ARG A 12 5.07 6.66 -11.74
CA ARG A 12 3.60 6.61 -11.66
C ARG A 12 2.98 6.04 -12.92
N ARG A 13 3.38 6.54 -14.10
CA ARG A 13 2.93 6.01 -15.40
C ARG A 13 3.25 4.53 -15.53
N LEU A 14 4.42 4.10 -15.07
CA LEU A 14 4.76 2.69 -14.99
C LEU A 14 3.76 1.96 -14.08
N LEU A 15 3.57 2.36 -12.81
CA LEU A 15 2.64 1.69 -11.89
C LEU A 15 1.18 1.62 -12.38
N GLU A 16 0.76 2.55 -13.23
CA GLU A 16 -0.59 2.63 -13.82
C GLU A 16 -0.72 1.87 -15.16
N GLY A 17 0.37 1.24 -15.63
CA GLY A 17 0.42 0.49 -16.89
C GLY A 17 -0.24 -0.90 -16.87
N PRO A 18 -0.32 -1.58 -18.04
CA PRO A 18 -1.04 -2.85 -18.19
C PRO A 18 -0.26 -4.07 -17.70
N GLN A 19 1.03 -3.93 -17.38
CA GLN A 19 1.88 -5.04 -17.00
C GLN A 19 1.46 -5.66 -15.65
N ARG A 20 1.57 -7.00 -15.58
CA ARG A 20 1.24 -7.77 -14.37
C ARG A 20 2.19 -7.52 -13.22
N TYR A 21 3.49 -7.36 -13.51
CA TYR A 21 4.55 -7.19 -12.52
C TYR A 21 5.31 -5.90 -12.78
N THR A 22 5.52 -5.12 -11.72
CA THR A 22 6.26 -3.85 -11.77
C THR A 22 7.27 -3.80 -10.64
N CYS A 23 8.50 -3.39 -10.94
CA CYS A 23 9.55 -3.16 -9.95
C CYS A 23 10.04 -1.72 -10.04
N LEU A 24 10.02 -1.00 -8.93
CA LEU A 24 10.69 0.30 -8.80
C LEU A 24 12.00 0.11 -8.03
N ALA A 25 13.13 0.26 -8.73
CA ALA A 25 14.47 0.20 -8.15
C ALA A 25 15.14 1.58 -8.14
N GLY A 26 16.10 1.79 -7.23
CA GLY A 26 16.89 3.03 -7.14
C GLY A 26 17.20 3.44 -5.71
N VAL A 27 17.82 4.62 -5.53
CA VAL A 27 18.35 5.11 -4.25
C VAL A 27 17.33 5.23 -3.11
N THR A 28 17.80 5.17 -1.87
CA THR A 28 16.93 5.37 -0.70
C THR A 28 16.27 6.75 -0.71
N ARG A 29 15.09 6.88 -0.08
CA ARG A 29 14.33 8.14 0.03
C ARG A 29 13.88 8.81 -1.28
N SER A 30 13.96 8.13 -2.43
CA SER A 30 13.45 8.67 -3.71
C SER A 30 11.91 8.70 -3.85
N GLY A 31 11.17 8.23 -2.83
CA GLY A 31 9.70 8.25 -2.82
C GLY A 31 9.02 6.98 -3.37
N LYS A 32 9.78 5.93 -3.73
CA LYS A 32 9.22 4.69 -4.31
C LYS A 32 8.12 4.07 -3.47
N THR A 33 8.34 3.94 -2.16
CA THR A 33 7.35 3.36 -1.25
C THR A 33 6.07 4.20 -1.22
N PHE A 34 6.19 5.53 -1.20
CA PHE A 34 5.04 6.44 -1.27
C PHE A 34 4.24 6.22 -2.56
N LEU A 35 4.91 6.13 -3.71
CA LEU A 35 4.26 5.92 -5.01
C LEU A 35 3.54 4.56 -5.08
N ILE A 36 4.18 3.48 -4.61
CA ILE A 36 3.56 2.14 -4.59
C ILE A 36 2.34 2.12 -3.67
N VAL A 37 2.45 2.67 -2.46
CA VAL A 37 1.32 2.75 -1.51
C VAL A 37 0.18 3.58 -2.10
N ARG A 38 0.50 4.72 -2.75
CA ARG A 38 -0.51 5.53 -3.47
C ARG A 38 -1.20 4.73 -4.56
N ALA A 39 -0.46 3.97 -5.38
CA ALA A 39 -1.06 3.16 -6.43
C ALA A 39 -1.99 2.06 -5.87
N ILE A 40 -1.61 1.42 -4.76
CA ILE A 40 -2.46 0.43 -4.08
C ILE A 40 -3.74 1.07 -3.55
N VAL A 41 -3.65 2.24 -2.90
CA VAL A 41 -4.84 2.98 -2.42
C VAL A 41 -5.74 3.40 -3.59
N MET A 42 -5.19 3.91 -4.69
CA MET A 42 -5.96 4.22 -5.92
C MET A 42 -6.75 3.01 -6.40
N ARG A 43 -6.09 1.85 -6.53
CA ARG A 43 -6.74 0.61 -7.00
C ARG A 43 -7.83 0.13 -6.04
N ALA A 44 -7.55 0.19 -4.73
CA ALA A 44 -8.50 -0.17 -3.69
C ALA A 44 -9.76 0.71 -3.69
N LEU A 45 -9.66 1.95 -4.19
CA LEU A 45 -10.80 2.87 -4.35
C LEU A 45 -11.58 2.61 -5.65
N GLN A 46 -10.89 2.25 -6.73
CA GLN A 46 -11.50 2.00 -8.04
C GLN A 46 -12.36 0.73 -8.03
N GLU A 47 -11.92 -0.31 -7.33
CA GLU A 47 -12.63 -1.59 -7.20
C GLU A 47 -13.27 -1.72 -5.81
N LYS A 48 -14.52 -2.24 -5.76
CA LYS A 48 -15.25 -2.45 -4.49
C LYS A 48 -14.97 -3.84 -3.92
N ASN A 49 -14.97 -3.95 -2.60
CA ASN A 49 -14.80 -5.22 -1.86
C ASN A 49 -13.52 -6.00 -2.20
N PHE A 50 -12.48 -5.33 -2.69
CA PHE A 50 -11.23 -5.98 -3.10
C PHE A 50 -10.22 -6.03 -1.96
N ARG A 51 -9.30 -7.00 -2.00
CA ARG A 51 -8.27 -7.18 -0.97
C ARG A 51 -6.89 -6.95 -1.58
N HIS A 52 -6.08 -6.19 -0.89
CA HIS A 52 -4.71 -5.88 -1.28
C HIS A 52 -3.78 -6.15 -0.10
N ALA A 53 -2.57 -6.63 -0.36
CA ALA A 53 -1.52 -6.78 0.64
C ALA A 53 -0.32 -5.87 0.37
N ILE A 54 0.25 -5.34 1.45
CA ILE A 54 1.56 -4.69 1.47
C ILE A 54 2.44 -5.45 2.45
N LEU A 55 3.44 -6.13 1.91
CA LEU A 55 4.30 -7.03 2.66
C LEU A 55 5.72 -6.46 2.77
N ARG A 56 6.34 -6.63 3.94
CA ARG A 56 7.79 -6.46 4.12
C ARG A 56 8.40 -7.75 4.65
N PHE A 57 9.72 -7.83 4.65
CA PHE A 57 10.41 -9.00 5.21
C PHE A 57 10.04 -9.25 6.68
N ARG A 58 9.97 -8.21 7.52
CA ARG A 58 9.59 -8.31 8.93
C ARG A 58 8.24 -7.63 9.21
N ALA A 59 7.36 -8.29 9.96
CA ALA A 59 6.04 -7.73 10.32
C ALA A 59 6.13 -6.41 11.09
N ASN A 60 7.08 -6.31 12.03
CA ASN A 60 7.33 -5.08 12.79
C ASN A 60 7.77 -3.93 11.88
N ALA A 61 8.58 -4.22 10.85
CA ALA A 61 8.99 -3.22 9.87
C ALA A 61 7.80 -2.78 9.01
N ALA A 62 6.93 -3.69 8.58
CA ALA A 62 5.71 -3.34 7.85
C ALA A 62 4.80 -2.44 8.70
N ARG A 63 4.59 -2.77 9.97
CA ARG A 63 3.79 -1.95 10.89
C ARG A 63 4.38 -0.55 11.07
N ALA A 64 5.66 -0.46 11.42
CA ALA A 64 6.29 0.83 11.71
C ALA A 64 6.36 1.74 10.47
N SER A 65 6.75 1.19 9.32
CA SER A 65 7.04 2.02 8.13
C SER A 65 5.85 2.23 7.19
N ILE A 66 4.90 1.29 7.15
CA ILE A 66 3.74 1.35 6.26
C ILE A 66 2.48 1.70 7.05
N ALA A 67 2.06 0.85 7.98
CA ALA A 67 0.79 1.02 8.70
C ALA A 67 0.73 2.32 9.51
N LEU A 68 1.81 2.64 10.23
CA LEU A 68 1.92 3.85 11.05
C LEU A 68 2.63 5.02 10.35
N GLY A 69 3.19 4.79 9.15
CA GLY A 69 4.00 5.75 8.42
C GLY A 69 3.40 6.12 7.08
N THR A 70 3.83 5.39 6.04
CA THR A 70 3.56 5.78 4.65
C THR A 70 2.07 5.76 4.29
N LEU A 71 1.30 4.78 4.76
CA LEU A 71 -0.11 4.65 4.39
C LEU A 71 -0.96 5.83 4.90
N PRO A 72 -0.94 6.19 6.20
CA PRO A 72 -1.62 7.40 6.68
C PRO A 72 -1.18 8.67 5.95
N GLN A 73 0.13 8.81 5.68
CA GLN A 73 0.68 9.97 4.98
C GLN A 73 0.14 10.07 3.54
N VAL A 74 0.08 8.96 2.81
CA VAL A 74 -0.50 8.90 1.46
C VAL A 74 -1.97 9.28 1.49
N VAL A 75 -2.75 8.75 2.44
CA VAL A 75 -4.17 9.09 2.58
C VAL A 75 -4.35 10.58 2.84
N GLN A 76 -3.62 11.14 3.81
CA GLN A 76 -3.71 12.55 4.15
C GLN A 76 -3.36 13.47 2.96
N LEU A 77 -2.30 13.17 2.21
CA LEU A 77 -1.77 14.05 1.18
C LEU A 77 -2.45 13.87 -0.18
N CYS A 78 -2.82 12.64 -0.55
CA CYS A 78 -3.35 12.31 -1.87
C CYS A 78 -4.86 12.07 -1.88
N PHE A 79 -5.46 11.73 -0.74
CA PHE A 79 -6.87 11.35 -0.62
C PHE A 79 -7.53 12.05 0.58
N PRO A 80 -7.48 13.39 0.66
CA PRO A 80 -7.98 14.11 1.82
C PRO A 80 -9.46 13.81 2.06
N GLY A 81 -9.80 13.45 3.30
CA GLY A 81 -11.16 13.09 3.70
C GLY A 81 -11.56 11.65 3.42
N MET A 82 -10.70 10.83 2.79
CA MET A 82 -10.97 9.40 2.62
C MET A 82 -10.91 8.67 3.97
N PRO A 83 -11.99 8.01 4.42
CA PRO A 83 -11.96 7.30 5.68
C PRO A 83 -11.15 6.01 5.55
N LEU A 84 -10.21 5.83 6.47
CA LEU A 84 -9.37 4.64 6.55
C LEU A 84 -9.45 4.12 7.99
N LYS A 85 -10.14 2.99 8.18
CA LYS A 85 -10.34 2.39 9.51
C LYS A 85 -9.33 1.28 9.76
N GLU A 86 -8.49 1.41 10.78
CA GLU A 86 -7.57 0.34 11.20
C GLU A 86 -8.34 -0.78 11.93
N HIS A 87 -8.20 -2.01 11.44
CA HIS A 87 -8.57 -3.23 12.12
C HIS A 87 -7.31 -3.90 12.67
N ARG A 88 -6.78 -3.34 13.76
CA ARG A 88 -5.44 -3.65 14.26
C ARG A 88 -5.22 -5.13 14.60
N GLN A 89 -6.22 -5.79 15.19
CA GLN A 89 -6.15 -7.21 15.56
C GLN A 89 -6.04 -8.11 14.33
N ASP A 90 -6.74 -7.74 13.25
CA ASP A 90 -6.73 -8.47 12.00
C ASP A 90 -5.54 -8.10 11.11
N GLY A 91 -5.00 -6.89 11.25
CA GLY A 91 -3.83 -6.43 10.50
C GLY A 91 -4.15 -5.78 9.16
N TYR A 92 -5.35 -5.26 8.96
CA TYR A 92 -5.74 -4.53 7.74
C TYR A 92 -6.37 -3.16 8.02
N PHE A 93 -6.46 -2.35 6.97
CA PHE A 93 -7.19 -1.11 6.94
C PHE A 93 -8.39 -1.23 6.00
N ALA A 94 -9.58 -0.86 6.47
CA ALA A 94 -10.81 -0.88 5.68
C ALA A 94 -11.09 0.49 5.04
N LEU A 95 -11.49 0.45 3.78
CA LEU A 95 -12.04 1.59 3.05
C LEU A 95 -13.58 1.52 3.06
N GLN A 96 -14.25 2.65 2.85
CA GLN A 96 -15.73 2.72 2.85
C GLN A 96 -16.40 1.85 1.78
N ASN A 97 -15.71 1.56 0.69
CA ASN A 97 -16.23 0.72 -0.40
C ASN A 97 -16.08 -0.79 -0.13
N GLY A 98 -15.73 -1.17 1.10
CA GLY A 98 -15.54 -2.56 1.53
C GLY A 98 -14.15 -3.12 1.21
N SER A 99 -13.32 -2.41 0.44
CA SER A 99 -11.97 -2.84 0.12
C SER A 99 -11.05 -2.78 1.34
N ARG A 100 -10.06 -3.68 1.36
CA ARG A 100 -9.16 -3.88 2.51
C ARG A 100 -7.71 -3.86 2.07
N ILE A 101 -6.86 -3.20 2.85
CA ILE A 101 -5.41 -3.17 2.66
C ILE A 101 -4.75 -3.87 3.86
N TRP A 102 -4.28 -5.09 3.67
CA TRP A 102 -3.56 -5.92 4.64
C TRP A 102 -2.10 -5.51 4.72
N ILE A 103 -1.56 -5.39 5.94
CA ILE A 103 -0.17 -5.05 6.18
C ILE A 103 0.51 -6.19 6.94
N GLY A 104 1.56 -6.76 6.35
CA GLY A 104 2.13 -8.01 6.86
C GLY A 104 3.65 -8.15 6.73
N GLY A 105 4.18 -9.14 7.45
CA GLY A 105 5.56 -9.60 7.37
C GLY A 105 5.65 -10.95 6.65
N LEU A 106 6.79 -11.21 6.00
CA LEU A 106 7.12 -12.50 5.39
C LEU A 106 7.94 -13.42 6.31
N ASP A 107 8.21 -12.98 7.53
CA ASP A 107 9.08 -13.64 8.50
C ASP A 107 8.42 -14.72 9.35
N ASP A 108 7.12 -14.89 9.20
CA ASP A 108 6.29 -15.81 9.97
C ASP A 108 5.38 -16.56 8.99
N LYS A 109 5.63 -17.85 8.82
CA LYS A 109 5.01 -18.68 7.78
C LYS A 109 3.48 -18.78 7.97
N ASP A 110 3.03 -18.95 9.20
CA ASP A 110 1.60 -19.05 9.52
C ASP A 110 0.88 -17.73 9.20
N ARG A 111 1.54 -16.60 9.45
CA ARG A 111 1.03 -15.27 9.11
C ARG A 111 0.98 -15.03 7.60
N VAL A 112 1.98 -15.51 6.85
CA VAL A 112 2.01 -15.42 5.38
C VAL A 112 0.87 -16.23 4.77
N GLU A 113 0.70 -17.48 5.20
CA GLU A 113 -0.39 -18.34 4.72
C GLU A 113 -1.76 -17.74 4.99
N LYS A 114 -1.95 -17.13 6.18
CA LYS A 114 -3.18 -16.41 6.51
C LYS A 114 -3.44 -15.23 5.57
N ILE A 115 -2.43 -14.44 5.22
CA ILE A 115 -2.62 -13.29 4.31
C ILE A 115 -2.92 -13.77 2.89
N LEU A 116 -2.18 -14.78 2.40
CA LEU A 116 -2.37 -15.32 1.05
C LEU A 116 -3.70 -16.05 0.88
N GLY A 117 -4.18 -16.75 1.90
CA GLY A 117 -5.51 -17.40 1.89
C GLY A 117 -6.69 -16.41 2.00
N LEU A 118 -6.39 -15.12 2.19
CA LEU A 118 -7.38 -14.07 2.28
C LEU A 118 -7.38 -13.15 1.06
N GLU A 119 -6.49 -13.29 0.09
CA GLU A 119 -6.57 -12.51 -1.17
C GLU A 119 -7.45 -13.18 -2.23
#